data_AF-A0A534U9J0-F1
#
_entry.id   AF-A0A534U9J0-F1
#
_cell.length_a   1.000
_cell.length_b   1.000
_cell.length_c   1.000
_cell.angle_alpha   90.00
_cell.angle_beta   90.00
_cell.angle_gamma   90.00
#
_symmetry.space_group_name_H-M   'P 1'
#
loop_
_entity.id
_entity.type
_entity.pdbx_description
1 polymer ?
#
loop_
_entity_poly.entity_id
_entity_poly.type
_entity_poly.pdbx_seq_one_letter_code
_entity_poly.pdbx_strand_id
1 'polypeptide(L)' 'MPLDPQVQALLERVASGGQKPIDEIPIDEGRAVGRMLALFDGEPEPVVAVEDRRIPGPAGDIVVRVYRP' A
#
# COMPACT_ATOMS: atom_id res chain seq x y z
N MET A 1 -6.00 -6.13 25.81
CA MET A 1 -6.25 -7.30 24.94
C MET A 1 -4.91 -7.73 24.36
N PRO A 2 -4.62 -9.03 24.25
CA PRO A 2 -3.42 -9.50 23.58
C PRO A 2 -3.49 -9.22 22.07
N LEU A 3 -2.34 -9.14 21.41
CA LEU A 3 -2.24 -9.06 19.95
C LEU A 3 -2.70 -10.38 19.31
N ASP A 4 -3.24 -10.33 18.09
CA ASP A 4 -3.52 -11.55 17.32
C ASP A 4 -2.21 -12.31 17.06
N PRO A 5 -2.15 -13.65 17.29
CA PRO A 5 -0.92 -14.43 17.12
C PRO A 5 -0.30 -14.33 15.72
N GLN A 6 -1.11 -14.19 14.66
CA GLN A 6 -0.60 -14.05 13.30
C GLN A 6 0.05 -12.69 13.08
N VAL A 7 -0.54 -11.64 13.64
CA VAL A 7 0.04 -10.29 13.61
C VAL A 7 1.33 -10.23 14.42
N GLN A 8 1.38 -10.90 15.58
CA GLN A 8 2.60 -11.02 16.37
C GLN A 8 3.73 -11.68 15.55
N ALA A 9 3.47 -12.83 14.93
CA ALA A 9 4.46 -13.53 14.10
C ALA A 9 4.93 -12.69 12.91
N LEU A 10 4.03 -11.88 12.31
CA LEU A 10 4.40 -10.96 11.24
C LEU A 10 5.35 -9.87 11.74
N LEU A 11 5.04 -9.22 12.87
CA LEU A 11 5.87 -8.16 13.43
C LEU A 11 7.26 -8.66 13.84
N GLU A 12 7.36 -9.87 14.39
CA GLU A 12 8.63 -10.51 14.72
C GLU A 12 9.50 -10.74 13.46
N ARG A 13 8.89 -11.13 12.33
CA ARG A 13 9.60 -11.27 11.04
C ARG A 13 10.09 -9.93 10.52
N VAL A 14 9.28 -8.88 10.60
CA VAL A 14 9.67 -7.53 10.19
C VAL A 14 10.84 -7.02 11.04
N ALA A 15 10.72 -7.14 12.37
CA ALA A 15 11.75 -6.70 13.32
C ALA A 15 13.09 -7.42 13.14
N SER A 16 13.09 -8.71 12.80
CA SER A 16 14.32 -9.48 12.60
C SER A 16 15.06 -9.15 11.30
N GLY A 17 14.40 -8.50 10.32
CA GLY A 17 15.01 -8.17 9.05
C GLY A 17 15.86 -6.89 9.02
N GLY A 18 16.03 -6.19 10.15
CA GLY A 18 16.97 -5.06 10.28
C GLY A 18 16.71 -3.86 9.35
N GLN A 19 15.47 -3.61 8.95
CA GLN A 19 15.14 -2.44 8.12
C GLN A 19 15.41 -1.13 8.89
N LYS A 20 15.88 -0.12 8.17
CA LYS A 20 16.03 1.24 8.71
C LYS A 20 14.66 1.91 8.85
N PRO A 21 14.53 2.92 9.73
CA PRO A 21 13.38 3.82 9.75
C PRO A 21 13.10 4.42 8.37
N ILE A 22 11.81 4.62 8.05
CA ILE A 22 11.37 5.05 6.70
C ILE A 22 11.84 6.46 6.34
N ASP A 23 12.10 7.30 7.33
CA ASP A 23 12.66 8.65 7.21
C ASP A 23 14.18 8.67 7.04
N GLU A 24 14.85 7.52 7.22
CA GLU A 24 16.30 7.36 7.05
C GLU A 24 16.70 6.70 5.72
N ILE A 25 15.73 6.37 4.85
CA ILE A 25 15.97 5.73 3.54
C ILE A 25 15.65 6.66 2.37
N PRO A 26 16.25 6.45 1.18
CA PRO A 26 15.91 7.21 -0.03
C PRO A 26 14.42 7.10 -0.38
N ILE A 27 13.87 8.18 -0.97
CA ILE A 27 12.44 8.27 -1.31
C ILE A 27 11.97 7.09 -2.18
N ASP A 28 12.77 6.65 -3.15
CA ASP A 28 12.38 5.56 -4.05
C ASP A 28 12.33 4.20 -3.34
N GLU A 29 13.19 4.00 -2.34
CA GLU A 29 13.16 2.84 -1.45
C GLU A 29 11.92 2.90 -0.55
N GLY A 30 11.64 4.05 0.06
CA GLY A 30 10.42 4.26 0.87
C GLY A 30 9.14 3.99 0.08
N ARG A 31 9.08 4.43 -1.19
CA ARG A 31 7.96 4.10 -2.10
C ARG A 31 7.87 2.61 -2.39
N ALA A 32 8.99 1.90 -2.48
CA ALA A 32 9.01 0.45 -2.68
C ALA A 32 8.47 -0.29 -1.45
N VAL A 33 8.85 0.13 -0.23
CA VAL A 33 8.29 -0.39 1.03
C VAL A 33 6.78 -0.19 1.07
N GLY A 34 6.28 1.00 0.73
CA GLY A 34 4.84 1.27 0.67
C GLY A 34 4.09 0.36 -0.31
N ARG A 35 4.69 0.07 -1.49
CA ARG A 35 4.09 -0.87 -2.46
C ARG A 35 4.07 -2.32 -1.97
N MET A 36 5.05 -2.74 -1.17
CA MET A 36 5.05 -4.10 -0.61
C MET A 36 3.88 -4.34 0.34
N LEU A 37 3.35 -3.30 1.00
CA LEU A 37 2.22 -3.46 1.92
C LEU A 37 0.93 -3.88 1.21
N ALA A 38 0.81 -3.66 -0.10
CA ALA A 38 -0.31 -4.16 -0.89
C ALA A 38 -0.42 -5.71 -0.89
N LEU A 39 0.63 -6.44 -0.49
CA LEU A 39 0.57 -7.88 -0.28
C LEU A 39 -0.34 -8.30 0.88
N PHE A 40 -0.65 -7.35 1.79
CA PHE A 40 -1.59 -7.57 2.88
C PHE A 40 -3.03 -7.19 2.51
N ASP A 41 -3.25 -6.64 1.31
CA ASP A 41 -4.60 -6.42 0.81
C ASP A 41 -5.26 -7.78 0.60
N GLY A 42 -6.53 -7.89 0.98
CA GLY A 42 -7.34 -9.06 0.69
C GLY A 42 -7.69 -9.15 -0.80
N GLU A 43 -8.48 -10.16 -1.14
CA GLU A 43 -9.10 -10.23 -2.46
C GLU A 43 -9.96 -8.97 -2.71
N PRO A 44 -9.78 -8.27 -3.85
CA PRO A 44 -10.61 -7.13 -4.18
C PRO A 44 -12.08 -7.54 -4.29
N GLU A 45 -12.97 -6.73 -3.74
CA GLU A 45 -14.41 -6.93 -3.91
C GLU A 45 -14.80 -6.88 -5.40
N PRO A 46 -15.65 -7.80 -5.89
CA PRO A 46 -16.08 -7.78 -7.27
C PRO A 46 -16.98 -6.57 -7.53
N VAL A 47 -16.66 -5.82 -8.59
CA VAL A 47 -17.42 -4.64 -9.04
C VAL A 47 -17.68 -4.76 -10.54
N VAL A 48 -18.78 -4.19 -11.02
CA VAL A 48 -19.15 -4.23 -12.45
C VAL A 48 -18.08 -3.62 -13.35
N ALA A 49 -17.41 -2.54 -12.92
CA ALA A 49 -16.34 -1.93 -13.71
C ALA A 49 -15.28 -1.21 -12.87
N VAL A 50 -14.04 -1.24 -13.36
CA VAL A 50 -12.91 -0.45 -12.87
C VAL A 50 -12.29 0.29 -14.05
N GLU A 51 -12.21 1.62 -13.97
CA GLU A 51 -11.69 2.47 -15.05
C GLU A 51 -10.66 3.47 -14.55
N ASP A 52 -9.48 3.49 -15.16
CA ASP A 52 -8.49 4.54 -14.95
C ASP A 52 -8.79 5.74 -15.86
N ARG A 53 -8.78 6.95 -15.28
CA ARG A 53 -9.04 8.21 -15.99
C ARG A 53 -7.99 9.25 -15.64
N ARG A 54 -7.82 10.22 -16.53
CA ARG A 54 -7.03 11.43 -16.30
C ARG A 54 -7.96 12.64 -16.29
N ILE A 55 -7.95 13.40 -15.21
CA ILE A 55 -8.81 14.58 -15.03
C ILE A 55 -7.90 15.83 -15.00
N PRO A 56 -8.15 16.86 -15.83
CA PRO A 56 -7.34 18.07 -15.81
C PRO A 56 -7.36 18.76 -14.44
N GLY A 57 -6.19 19.06 -13.90
CA GLY A 57 -5.99 19.77 -12.63
C GLY A 57 -5.09 21.01 -12.80
N PRO A 58 -4.97 21.85 -11.75
CA PRO A 58 -4.23 23.11 -11.80
C PRO A 58 -2.72 22.95 -12.05
N ALA A 59 -2.16 21.75 -11.84
CA ALA A 59 -0.75 21.43 -12.06
C ALA A 59 -0.55 20.28 -13.08
N GLY A 60 -1.55 20.00 -13.92
CA GLY A 60 -1.57 18.90 -14.87
C GLY A 60 -2.65 17.84 -14.56
N ASP A 61 -2.67 16.78 -15.36
CA ASP A 61 -3.64 15.70 -15.22
C ASP A 61 -3.48 14.94 -13.91
N ILE A 62 -4.59 14.72 -13.20
CA ILE A 62 -4.69 13.88 -12.01
C ILE A 62 -5.21 12.51 -12.44
N VAL A 63 -4.45 11.46 -12.12
CA VAL A 63 -4.87 10.08 -12.36
C VAL A 63 -5.87 9.67 -11.28
N VAL A 64 -7.05 9.21 -11.70
CA VAL A 64 -8.10 8.70 -10.82
C VAL A 64 -8.51 7.30 -11.28
N ARG A 65 -8.97 6.47 -10.34
CA ARG A 65 -9.58 5.17 -10.63
C ARG A 65 -11.04 5.18 -10.18
N VAL A 66 -11.95 4.89 -11.11
CA VAL A 66 -13.39 4.86 -10.88
C VAL A 66 -13.84 3.41 -10.74
N TYR A 67 -14.43 3.08 -9.60
CA TYR A 67 -15.06 1.80 -9.34
C TYR A 67 -16.58 1.96 -9.46
N ARG A 68 -17.24 1.13 -10.28
CA ARG A 68 -18.72 1.10 -10.38
C ARG A 68 -19.23 -0.22 -9.82
N PRO A 69 -20.12 -0.19 -8.80
CA PRO A 69 -20.72 -1.38 -8.21
C PRO A 69 -21.32 -2.30 -9.27
#